data_AF-A0A9Q1BIQ1-F1
#
_entry.id   AF-A0A9Q1BIQ1-F1
#
_cell.length_a   1.000
_cell.length_b   1.000
_cell.length_c   1.000
_cell.angle_alpha   90.00
_cell.angle_beta   90.00
_cell.angle_gamma   90.00
#
_symmetry.space_group_name_H-M   'P 1'
#
loop_
_entity.id
_entity.type
_entity.pdbx_description
1 polymer ?
#
loop_
_entity_poly.entity_id
_entity_poly.type
_entity_poly.pdbx_seq_one_letter_code
_entity_poly.pdbx_strand_id
1 'polypeptide(L)'
;MLIIAFLLLGGFERVFGQEWVQSSGGKIPDNAFPGGTDKDGSVLYVCKAHFPKETCAGKVSNELGNCRIPYHDKELNVSTYEVLTSPPWEDYTLAWTDDDYTNGALPGNAVSTDTGFYVGRYNKDGRYIPGKIVVSLGVLYYGYAGREHSTENYEVLVKTSRSVDHYELYNVKYYLDQVAYDLSPEQIVLSQKTVVNAGSYHTTESLSMNFEDDKTREWSFTSGFEVHAGINITVTAELPIFGNSSSSTEVELGASCSTSYTHGGVYETSETTTKELTVNLPAYNNVSVFILGKRETCNIPYRGTLKVVFTNGDSYTQSGVEGMYTGVQSTSFETSIKSTPNKGIKTVSTFSIWITILFLNFHMNIF
;
A
#
# COMPACT_ATOMS: atom_id res chain seq x y z
N MET A 1 -28.08 7.95 3.69
CA MET A 1 -27.54 6.61 3.90
C MET A 1 -28.04 5.72 2.77
N LEU A 2 -27.39 5.79 1.61
CA LEU A 2 -27.68 4.91 0.47
C LEU A 2 -26.50 3.94 0.35
N ILE A 3 -26.74 2.68 0.68
CA ILE A 3 -25.83 1.57 0.43
C ILE A 3 -26.03 1.21 -1.05
N ILE A 4 -25.10 1.61 -1.90
CA ILE A 4 -25.07 1.13 -3.29
C ILE A 4 -24.44 -0.27 -3.26
N ALA A 5 -25.28 -1.27 -3.46
CA ALA A 5 -24.87 -2.64 -3.68
C ALA A 5 -24.17 -2.73 -5.04
N PHE A 6 -22.85 -2.97 -5.03
CA PHE A 6 -22.13 -3.38 -6.23
C PHE A 6 -22.38 -4.87 -6.49
N LEU A 7 -22.98 -5.14 -7.64
CA LEU A 7 -23.16 -6.47 -8.21
C LEU A 7 -21.79 -7.11 -8.47
N LEU A 8 -21.57 -8.27 -7.83
CA LEU A 8 -20.47 -9.18 -8.09
C LEU A 8 -20.52 -9.68 -9.53
N LEU A 9 -19.69 -9.12 -10.41
CA LEU A 9 -19.28 -9.76 -11.65
C LEU A 9 -17.90 -10.39 -11.43
N GLY A 10 -17.90 -11.70 -11.20
CA GLY A 10 -16.78 -12.59 -11.54
C GLY A 10 -15.42 -12.28 -10.93
N GLY A 11 -15.37 -11.77 -9.70
CA GLY A 11 -14.14 -11.74 -8.92
C GLY A 11 -13.65 -13.17 -8.72
N PHE A 12 -12.53 -13.51 -9.36
CA PHE A 12 -11.80 -14.73 -9.08
C PHE A 12 -11.40 -14.67 -7.60
N GLU A 13 -12.17 -15.31 -6.71
CA GLU A 13 -11.72 -15.54 -5.34
C GLU A 13 -10.37 -16.27 -5.46
N ARG A 14 -9.29 -15.58 -5.08
CA ARG A 14 -8.00 -16.25 -4.92
C ARG A 14 -8.23 -17.30 -3.85
N VAL A 15 -8.24 -18.57 -4.26
CA VAL A 15 -8.12 -19.69 -3.33
C VAL A 15 -6.72 -19.59 -2.76
N PHE A 16 -6.57 -18.92 -1.63
CA PHE A 16 -5.36 -19.00 -0.83
C PHE A 16 -5.25 -20.45 -0.34
N GLY A 17 -4.16 -21.12 -0.72
CA GLY A 17 -3.91 -22.52 -0.41
C GLY A 17 -4.43 -23.51 -1.45
N GLN A 18 -3.59 -23.80 -2.45
CA GLN A 18 -3.49 -25.16 -2.98
C GLN A 18 -2.02 -25.45 -3.32
N GLU A 19 -1.35 -26.14 -2.40
CA GLU A 19 0.05 -26.58 -2.55
C GLU A 19 0.17 -27.82 -3.47
N TRP A 20 -0.95 -28.47 -3.78
CA TRP A 20 -1.00 -29.69 -4.60
C TRP A 20 -2.10 -29.60 -5.63
N VAL A 21 -1.74 -29.47 -6.90
CA VAL A 21 -2.70 -29.31 -8.00
C VAL A 21 -2.97 -30.66 -8.67
N GLN A 22 -4.24 -31.06 -8.71
CA GLN A 22 -4.68 -32.28 -9.39
C GLN A 22 -4.26 -32.26 -10.87
N SER A 23 -3.64 -33.34 -11.32
CA SER A 23 -3.13 -33.49 -12.67
C SER A 23 -3.18 -34.93 -13.15
N SER A 24 -2.98 -35.11 -14.45
CA SER A 24 -2.96 -36.41 -15.11
C SER A 24 -2.21 -36.35 -16.44
N GLY A 25 -1.82 -37.52 -16.95
CA GLY A 25 -1.26 -37.66 -18.31
C GLY A 25 0.02 -36.86 -18.56
N GLY A 26 0.82 -36.62 -17.53
CA GLY A 26 2.10 -35.90 -17.63
C GLY A 26 1.96 -34.38 -17.58
N LYS A 27 0.74 -33.85 -17.48
CA LYS A 27 0.51 -32.40 -17.43
C LYS A 27 1.20 -31.79 -16.21
N ILE A 28 1.98 -30.74 -16.45
CA ILE A 28 2.63 -29.93 -15.43
C ILE A 28 1.87 -28.60 -15.30
N PRO A 29 1.31 -28.26 -14.13
CA PRO A 29 0.62 -27.00 -13.92
C PRO A 29 1.59 -25.81 -13.84
N ASP A 30 1.04 -24.60 -14.00
CA ASP A 30 1.79 -23.36 -13.77
C ASP A 30 2.34 -23.33 -12.33
N ASN A 31 3.53 -22.75 -12.17
CA ASN A 31 4.26 -22.68 -10.90
C ASN A 31 4.61 -24.05 -10.27
N ALA A 32 4.61 -25.15 -11.04
CA ALA A 32 5.08 -26.44 -10.54
C ALA A 32 6.51 -26.35 -9.99
N PHE A 33 6.74 -26.94 -8.81
CA PHE A 33 8.03 -26.90 -8.15
C PHE A 33 9.02 -27.90 -8.77
N PRO A 34 10.17 -27.44 -9.30
CA PRO A 34 11.20 -28.33 -9.86
C PRO A 34 11.90 -29.07 -8.71
N GLY A 35 11.48 -30.32 -8.48
CA GLY A 35 11.94 -31.13 -7.36
C GLY A 35 13.28 -31.83 -7.60
N GLY A 36 13.66 -32.02 -8.85
CA GLY A 36 14.88 -32.74 -9.20
C GLY A 36 15.21 -32.67 -10.68
N THR A 37 16.21 -33.44 -11.08
CA THR A 37 16.75 -33.44 -12.45
C THR A 37 17.21 -34.83 -12.85
N ASP A 38 17.03 -35.20 -14.12
CA ASP A 38 17.70 -36.36 -14.71
C ASP A 38 19.11 -35.97 -15.20
N LYS A 39 19.88 -36.95 -15.68
CA LYS A 39 21.30 -36.82 -16.05
C LYS A 39 21.55 -35.90 -17.23
N ASP A 40 20.56 -35.75 -18.10
CA ASP A 40 20.59 -34.81 -19.23
C ASP A 40 20.18 -33.38 -18.83
N GLY A 41 19.85 -33.15 -17.56
CA GLY A 41 19.37 -31.87 -17.05
C GLY A 41 17.86 -31.64 -17.19
N SER A 42 17.12 -32.62 -17.72
CA SER A 42 15.65 -32.54 -17.77
C SER A 42 15.07 -32.43 -16.37
N VAL A 43 14.05 -31.57 -16.22
CA VAL A 43 13.45 -31.26 -14.92
C VAL A 43 12.46 -32.35 -14.52
N LEU A 44 12.54 -32.77 -13.26
CA LEU A 44 11.58 -33.63 -12.59
C LEU A 44 10.80 -32.79 -11.56
N TYR A 45 9.48 -32.81 -11.65
CA TYR A 45 8.58 -32.14 -10.71
C TYR A 45 8.15 -33.11 -9.62
N VAL A 46 7.91 -32.58 -8.41
CA VAL A 46 7.37 -33.38 -7.31
C VAL A 46 5.90 -33.66 -7.58
N CYS A 47 5.53 -34.94 -7.57
CA CYS A 47 4.14 -35.36 -7.55
C CYS A 47 3.84 -36.17 -6.30
N LYS A 48 2.56 -36.28 -5.95
CA LYS A 48 2.08 -37.28 -5.00
C LYS A 48 0.88 -38.02 -5.54
N ALA A 49 0.73 -39.27 -5.13
CA ALA A 49 -0.40 -40.10 -5.50
C ALA A 49 -0.96 -40.86 -4.30
N HIS A 50 -2.29 -40.96 -4.25
CA HIS A 50 -3.02 -41.64 -3.19
C HIS A 50 -3.06 -43.15 -3.45
N PHE A 51 -2.57 -43.94 -2.50
CA PHE A 51 -2.64 -45.40 -2.51
C PHE A 51 -3.32 -45.89 -1.23
N PRO A 52 -3.84 -47.14 -1.19
CA PRO A 52 -4.79 -47.61 -0.16
C PRO A 52 -4.39 -47.47 1.32
N LYS A 53 -3.14 -47.09 1.64
CA LYS A 53 -2.63 -46.89 3.00
C LYS A 53 -1.65 -45.72 3.17
N GLU A 54 -1.31 -45.03 2.09
CA GLU A 54 -0.30 -43.96 2.12
C GLU A 54 -0.42 -43.07 0.88
N THR A 55 -0.08 -41.80 1.05
CA THR A 55 0.12 -40.87 -0.06
C THR A 55 1.60 -40.79 -0.39
N CYS A 56 2.00 -41.30 -1.56
CA CYS A 56 3.41 -41.41 -1.91
C CYS A 56 3.87 -40.22 -2.74
N ALA A 57 4.92 -39.54 -2.28
CA ALA A 57 5.68 -38.62 -3.09
C ALA A 57 6.50 -39.36 -4.16
N GLY A 58 6.68 -38.71 -5.30
CA GLY A 58 7.44 -39.23 -6.43
C GLY A 58 7.77 -38.14 -7.44
N LYS A 59 8.01 -38.54 -8.67
CA LYS A 59 8.46 -37.66 -9.75
C LYS A 59 7.52 -37.69 -10.95
N VAL A 60 7.37 -36.56 -11.62
CA VAL A 60 6.65 -36.44 -12.89
C VAL A 60 7.37 -35.45 -13.82
N SER A 61 7.24 -35.67 -15.11
CA SER A 61 7.58 -34.72 -16.16
C SER A 61 6.68 -34.97 -17.36
N ASN A 62 6.67 -34.04 -18.32
CA ASN A 62 5.96 -34.23 -19.58
C ASN A 62 6.38 -35.53 -20.29
N GLU A 63 7.67 -35.90 -20.21
CA GLU A 63 8.22 -37.10 -20.85
C GLU A 63 7.87 -38.40 -20.12
N LEU A 64 7.80 -38.36 -18.79
CA LEU A 64 7.40 -39.53 -17.99
C LEU A 64 5.92 -39.90 -18.21
N GLY A 65 5.08 -38.92 -18.56
CA GLY A 65 3.66 -39.07 -18.91
C GLY A 65 2.73 -39.43 -17.74
N ASN A 66 3.27 -39.81 -16.58
CA ASN A 66 2.53 -40.15 -15.36
C ASN A 66 3.39 -39.85 -14.13
N CYS A 67 2.77 -39.73 -12.96
CA CYS A 67 3.51 -39.69 -11.70
C CYS A 67 4.12 -41.06 -11.42
N ARG A 68 5.43 -41.09 -11.19
CA ARG A 68 6.17 -42.30 -10.83
C ARG A 68 6.48 -42.30 -9.34
N ILE A 69 5.94 -43.28 -8.62
CA ILE A 69 6.10 -43.39 -7.16
C ILE A 69 6.84 -44.69 -6.77
N PRO A 70 7.63 -44.66 -5.69
CA PRO A 70 8.11 -45.87 -5.04
C PRO A 70 6.99 -46.52 -4.22
N TYR A 71 6.69 -47.81 -4.49
CA TYR A 71 5.71 -48.58 -3.73
C TYR A 71 6.00 -50.09 -3.81
N HIS A 72 6.26 -50.73 -2.66
CA HIS A 72 6.42 -52.19 -2.52
C HIS A 72 7.39 -52.79 -3.55
N ASP A 73 8.66 -52.37 -3.49
CA ASP A 73 9.77 -52.82 -4.36
C ASP A 73 9.64 -52.42 -5.84
N LYS A 74 8.61 -51.66 -6.22
CA LYS A 74 8.34 -51.25 -7.61
C LYS A 74 8.28 -49.73 -7.75
N GLU A 75 8.66 -49.26 -8.94
CA GLU A 75 8.32 -47.92 -9.41
C GLU A 75 6.99 -48.00 -10.16
N LEU A 76 5.90 -47.51 -9.55
CA LEU A 76 4.57 -47.55 -10.14
C LEU A 76 4.29 -46.29 -10.96
N ASN A 77 3.62 -46.47 -12.10
CA ASN A 77 3.08 -45.38 -12.90
C ASN A 77 1.63 -45.10 -12.48
N VAL A 78 1.35 -43.87 -12.06
CA VAL A 78 0.04 -43.44 -11.57
C VAL A 78 -0.49 -42.32 -12.44
N SER A 79 -1.67 -42.53 -13.03
CA SER A 79 -2.27 -41.59 -13.99
C SER A 79 -3.06 -40.46 -13.35
N THR A 80 -3.53 -40.65 -12.11
CA THR A 80 -4.19 -39.62 -11.31
C THR A 80 -3.30 -39.27 -10.14
N TYR A 81 -2.86 -38.02 -10.07
CA TYR A 81 -1.89 -37.55 -9.09
C TYR A 81 -2.04 -36.05 -8.87
N GLU A 82 -1.28 -35.52 -7.91
CA GLU A 82 -1.17 -34.10 -7.68
C GLU A 82 0.28 -33.66 -7.92
N VAL A 83 0.48 -32.45 -8.44
CA VAL A 83 1.80 -31.84 -8.61
C VAL A 83 1.97 -30.73 -7.60
N LEU A 84 3.12 -30.71 -6.94
CA LEU A 84 3.48 -29.66 -5.99
C LEU A 84 3.73 -28.36 -6.75
N THR A 85 3.09 -27.28 -6.30
CA THR A 85 3.31 -25.93 -6.86
C THR A 85 3.96 -25.03 -5.83
N SER A 86 4.79 -24.10 -6.29
CA SER A 86 5.40 -23.03 -5.50
C SER A 86 5.05 -21.67 -6.10
N PRO A 87 3.80 -21.21 -5.96
CA PRO A 87 3.40 -19.93 -6.52
C PRO A 87 4.20 -18.77 -5.90
N PRO A 88 4.60 -17.77 -6.70
CA PRO A 88 5.47 -16.70 -6.23
C PRO A 88 4.79 -15.74 -5.24
N TRP A 89 3.45 -15.75 -5.17
CA TRP A 89 2.65 -14.92 -4.26
C TRP A 89 2.44 -15.52 -2.86
N GLU A 90 2.90 -16.75 -2.61
CA GLU A 90 2.82 -17.35 -1.28
C GLU A 90 3.84 -16.70 -0.32
N ASP A 91 3.50 -16.69 0.97
CA ASP A 91 4.33 -16.18 2.08
C ASP A 91 5.45 -17.16 2.50
N TYR A 92 5.72 -18.18 1.69
CA TYR A 92 6.83 -19.11 1.85
C TYR A 92 7.44 -19.46 0.49
N THR A 93 8.65 -20.03 0.53
CA THR A 93 9.26 -20.74 -0.61
C THR A 93 9.50 -22.19 -0.24
N LEU A 94 9.62 -23.02 -1.27
CA LEU A 94 10.09 -24.39 -1.13
C LEU A 94 11.60 -24.43 -1.30
N ALA A 95 12.29 -25.06 -0.35
CA ALA A 95 13.74 -25.19 -0.35
C ALA A 95 14.17 -26.60 0.06
N TRP A 96 15.29 -27.05 -0.50
CA TRP A 96 15.93 -28.30 -0.10
C TRP A 96 16.94 -28.02 1.00
N THR A 97 16.92 -28.82 2.06
CA THR A 97 17.92 -28.79 3.14
C THR A 97 18.56 -30.16 3.32
N ASP A 98 19.84 -30.15 3.67
CA ASP A 98 20.72 -31.31 3.87
C ASP A 98 21.26 -31.40 5.30
N ASP A 99 20.62 -30.79 6.32
CA ASP A 99 21.13 -30.67 7.72
C ASP A 99 21.27 -32.00 8.51
N ASP A 100 21.78 -33.09 7.91
CA ASP A 100 22.05 -34.37 8.55
C ASP A 100 20.84 -34.93 9.31
N TYR A 101 19.64 -34.79 8.72
CA TYR A 101 18.37 -35.35 9.20
C TYR A 101 18.34 -36.89 9.07
N THR A 102 19.34 -37.53 9.67
CA THR A 102 19.47 -38.96 9.84
C THR A 102 18.48 -39.44 10.91
N ASN A 103 17.98 -40.68 10.78
CA ASN A 103 17.04 -41.30 11.73
C ASN A 103 15.65 -40.64 11.82
N GLY A 104 15.19 -39.95 10.77
CA GLY A 104 13.80 -39.47 10.68
C GLY A 104 13.48 -38.25 11.53
N ALA A 105 14.47 -37.62 12.17
CA ALA A 105 14.28 -36.29 12.76
C ALA A 105 14.15 -35.27 11.62
N LEU A 106 12.93 -34.82 11.32
CA LEU A 106 12.68 -33.82 10.28
C LEU A 106 12.43 -32.43 10.89
N PRO A 107 12.75 -31.34 10.19
CA PRO A 107 12.44 -30.00 10.66
C PRO A 107 10.92 -29.77 10.65
N GLY A 108 10.43 -28.92 11.55
CA GLY A 108 8.99 -28.70 11.76
C GLY A 108 8.25 -28.09 10.56
N ASN A 109 8.98 -27.55 9.59
CA ASN A 109 8.48 -26.97 8.35
C ASN A 109 8.64 -27.90 7.13
N ALA A 110 8.93 -29.19 7.32
CA ALA A 110 9.03 -30.17 6.24
C ALA A 110 7.69 -30.38 5.51
N VAL A 111 7.75 -30.56 4.19
CA VAL A 111 6.57 -30.77 3.35
C VAL A 111 6.06 -32.21 3.50
N SER A 112 4.94 -32.36 4.19
CA SER A 112 4.27 -33.65 4.38
C SER A 112 3.39 -33.99 3.17
N THR A 113 3.35 -35.27 2.82
CA THR A 113 2.35 -35.83 1.88
C THR A 113 1.22 -36.54 2.61
N ASP A 114 1.51 -37.13 3.77
CA ASP A 114 0.58 -37.83 4.66
C ASP A 114 1.24 -38.01 6.05
N THR A 115 0.51 -38.57 7.01
CA THR A 115 0.97 -38.83 8.37
C THR A 115 2.23 -39.71 8.37
N GLY A 116 3.37 -39.14 8.77
CA GLY A 116 4.66 -39.84 8.81
C GLY A 116 5.40 -39.94 7.47
N PHE A 117 4.86 -39.32 6.41
CA PHE A 117 5.41 -39.33 5.06
C PHE A 117 5.71 -37.92 4.55
N TYR A 118 6.93 -37.71 4.08
CA TYR A 118 7.43 -36.39 3.66
C TYR A 118 8.11 -36.44 2.31
N VAL A 119 8.25 -35.27 1.69
CA VAL A 119 8.96 -35.15 0.41
C VAL A 119 10.46 -35.05 0.68
N GLY A 120 11.21 -35.94 0.05
CA GLY A 120 12.68 -35.88 0.02
C GLY A 120 13.21 -36.08 -1.39
N ARG A 121 14.52 -35.93 -1.55
CA ARG A 121 15.21 -36.32 -2.78
C ARG A 121 16.60 -36.87 -2.48
N TYR A 122 17.13 -37.62 -3.43
CA TYR A 122 18.50 -38.15 -3.34
C TYR A 122 19.24 -37.94 -4.65
N ASN A 123 20.54 -37.64 -4.55
CA ASN A 123 21.44 -37.55 -5.69
C ASN A 123 21.99 -38.94 -6.05
N LYS A 124 21.38 -39.58 -7.06
CA LYS A 124 21.85 -40.84 -7.63
C LYS A 124 22.67 -40.59 -8.90
N ASP A 125 23.99 -40.64 -8.76
CA ASP A 125 24.95 -40.51 -9.87
C ASP A 125 24.72 -39.24 -10.73
N GLY A 126 24.48 -38.10 -10.08
CA GLY A 126 24.21 -36.81 -10.74
C GLY A 126 22.74 -36.55 -11.07
N ARG A 127 21.81 -37.40 -10.61
CA ARG A 127 20.36 -37.20 -10.75
C ARG A 127 19.76 -36.88 -9.41
N TYR A 128 19.05 -35.76 -9.30
CA TYR A 128 18.23 -35.48 -8.13
C TYR A 128 16.86 -36.11 -8.31
N ILE A 129 16.57 -37.16 -7.53
CA ILE A 129 15.34 -37.96 -7.69
C ILE A 129 14.41 -37.72 -6.49
N PRO A 130 13.25 -37.07 -6.69
CA PRO A 130 12.23 -36.94 -5.65
C PRO A 130 11.62 -38.29 -5.23
N GLY A 131 11.25 -38.39 -3.96
CA GLY A 131 10.65 -39.58 -3.37
C GLY A 131 10.01 -39.32 -2.01
N LYS A 132 9.68 -40.41 -1.33
CA LYS A 132 8.93 -40.44 -0.07
C LYS A 132 9.85 -40.78 1.10
N ILE A 133 9.99 -39.86 2.04
CA ILE A 133 10.64 -40.11 3.34
C ILE A 133 9.62 -40.80 4.25
N VAL A 134 10.04 -41.89 4.89
CA VAL A 134 9.26 -42.59 5.92
C VAL A 134 9.91 -42.30 7.27
N VAL A 135 9.30 -41.42 8.06
CA VAL A 135 9.89 -40.89 9.29
C VAL A 135 10.22 -41.99 10.30
N SER A 136 9.31 -42.96 10.47
CA SER A 136 9.52 -44.07 11.42
C SER A 136 10.70 -44.98 11.07
N LEU A 137 11.17 -44.95 9.82
CA LEU A 137 12.33 -45.70 9.36
C LEU A 137 13.57 -44.82 9.16
N GLY A 138 13.41 -43.50 9.09
CA GLY A 138 14.50 -42.58 8.77
C GLY A 138 15.08 -42.79 7.38
N VAL A 139 14.25 -43.19 6.41
CA VAL A 139 14.67 -43.62 5.06
C VAL A 139 13.86 -42.90 3.99
N LEU A 140 14.54 -42.45 2.93
CA LEU A 140 13.93 -42.03 1.68
C LEU A 140 13.77 -43.23 0.76
N TYR A 141 12.55 -43.46 0.28
CA TYR A 141 12.26 -44.33 -0.85
C TYR A 141 12.14 -43.51 -2.13
N TYR A 142 12.75 -43.96 -3.22
CA TYR A 142 12.68 -43.32 -4.53
C TYR A 142 12.56 -44.34 -5.65
N GLY A 143 11.78 -44.00 -6.68
CA GLY A 143 11.63 -44.83 -7.87
C GLY A 143 12.78 -44.61 -8.85
N TYR A 144 13.40 -45.70 -9.32
CA TYR A 144 14.40 -45.64 -10.39
C TYR A 144 14.49 -46.97 -11.16
N ALA A 145 14.53 -46.87 -12.49
CA ALA A 145 14.62 -48.00 -13.41
C ALA A 145 13.54 -49.09 -13.18
N GLY A 146 12.31 -48.67 -12.91
CA GLY A 146 11.19 -49.59 -12.70
C GLY A 146 11.11 -50.22 -11.31
N ARG A 147 12.03 -49.88 -10.39
CA ARG A 147 12.09 -50.42 -9.02
C ARG A 147 12.11 -49.32 -7.97
N GLU A 148 11.67 -49.67 -6.78
CA GLU A 148 11.88 -48.86 -5.59
C GLU A 148 13.29 -49.11 -5.04
N HIS A 149 13.93 -48.03 -4.59
CA HIS A 149 15.22 -48.04 -3.91
C HIS A 149 15.10 -47.23 -2.62
N SER A 150 16.00 -47.48 -1.67
CA SER A 150 16.01 -46.80 -0.38
C SER A 150 17.39 -46.23 -0.05
N THR A 151 17.41 -45.14 0.72
CA THR A 151 18.65 -44.52 1.22
C THR A 151 18.39 -43.79 2.54
N GLU A 152 19.37 -43.78 3.43
CA GLU A 152 19.38 -42.95 4.66
C GLU A 152 19.95 -41.55 4.39
N ASN A 153 20.63 -41.37 3.25
CA ASN A 153 21.15 -40.07 2.82
C ASN A 153 20.16 -39.41 1.86
N TYR A 154 19.53 -38.32 2.29
CA TYR A 154 18.55 -37.58 1.49
C TYR A 154 18.49 -36.11 1.91
N GLU A 155 18.06 -35.26 0.98
CA GLU A 155 17.63 -33.89 1.28
C GLU A 155 16.14 -33.90 1.61
N VAL A 156 15.72 -32.99 2.49
CA VAL A 156 14.32 -32.80 2.89
C VAL A 156 13.78 -31.54 2.23
N LEU A 157 12.56 -31.62 1.69
CA LEU A 157 11.87 -30.44 1.20
C LEU A 157 11.19 -29.70 2.35
N VAL A 158 11.46 -28.41 2.49
CA VAL A 158 10.91 -27.57 3.56
C VAL A 158 10.23 -26.32 3.01
N LYS A 159 9.29 -25.78 3.80
CA LYS A 159 8.71 -24.46 3.60
C LYS A 159 9.50 -23.41 4.38
N THR A 160 10.14 -22.50 3.67
CA THR A 160 10.86 -21.38 4.28
C THR A 160 9.98 -20.15 4.22
N SER A 161 9.52 -19.67 5.38
CA SER A 161 8.71 -18.45 5.46
C SER A 161 9.46 -17.25 4.88
N ARG A 162 8.74 -16.39 4.16
CA ARG A 162 9.20 -15.11 3.64
C ARG A 162 8.34 -14.00 4.24
N SER A 163 9.01 -12.97 4.74
CA SER A 163 8.34 -11.73 5.14
C SER A 163 8.40 -10.75 4.00
N VAL A 164 7.32 -9.99 3.79
CA VAL A 164 7.36 -8.84 2.87
C VAL A 164 8.25 -7.76 3.48
N ASP A 165 9.17 -7.25 2.68
CA ASP A 165 10.05 -6.13 3.01
C ASP A 165 9.38 -4.79 2.68
N HIS A 166 9.00 -4.63 1.40
CA HIS A 166 8.26 -3.45 0.93
C HIS A 166 7.48 -3.76 -0.36
N TYR A 167 6.64 -2.81 -0.75
CA TYR A 167 5.90 -2.82 -2.00
C TYR A 167 6.39 -1.72 -2.94
N GLU A 168 6.34 -1.99 -4.24
CA GLU A 168 6.58 -1.00 -5.29
C GLU A 168 5.34 -0.94 -6.20
N LEU A 169 4.62 0.18 -6.21
CA LEU A 169 3.51 0.47 -7.12
C LEU A 169 4.01 1.36 -8.25
N TYR A 170 3.84 0.91 -9.50
CA TYR A 170 4.27 1.66 -10.68
C TYR A 170 3.36 1.38 -11.88
N ASN A 171 3.62 2.05 -13.00
CA ASN A 171 2.73 2.02 -14.19
C ASN A 171 1.27 2.39 -13.83
N VAL A 172 1.11 3.35 -12.91
CA VAL A 172 -0.19 3.83 -12.46
C VAL A 172 -0.88 4.59 -13.57
N LYS A 173 -2.13 4.22 -13.86
CA LYS A 173 -3.02 4.91 -14.80
C LYS A 173 -4.27 5.34 -14.05
N TYR A 174 -4.58 6.63 -14.13
CA TYR A 174 -5.75 7.22 -13.49
C TYR A 174 -6.94 7.25 -14.45
N TYR A 175 -8.13 6.96 -13.92
CA TYR A 175 -9.40 7.09 -14.63
C TYR A 175 -9.94 8.51 -14.41
N LEU A 176 -9.41 9.48 -15.17
CA LEU A 176 -9.72 10.91 -15.03
C LEU A 176 -11.16 11.27 -15.42
N ASP A 177 -11.86 10.38 -16.12
CA ASP A 177 -13.28 10.47 -16.43
C ASP A 177 -14.19 10.08 -15.25
N GLN A 178 -13.60 9.52 -14.18
CA GLN A 178 -14.31 9.01 -13.00
C GLN A 178 -13.91 9.75 -11.72
N VAL A 179 -13.44 10.99 -11.84
CA VAL A 179 -13.04 11.81 -10.69
C VAL A 179 -14.24 12.13 -9.81
N ALA A 180 -14.09 11.89 -8.52
CA ALA A 180 -15.05 12.29 -7.50
C ALA A 180 -14.46 13.40 -6.63
N TYR A 181 -15.05 14.59 -6.76
CA TYR A 181 -14.68 15.78 -5.97
C TYR A 181 -15.48 15.86 -4.67
N ASP A 182 -14.89 16.50 -3.66
CA ASP A 182 -15.65 17.00 -2.52
C ASP A 182 -16.60 18.12 -2.96
N LEU A 183 -17.90 17.87 -2.80
CA LEU A 183 -18.95 18.81 -3.19
C LEU A 183 -19.13 19.97 -2.18
N SER A 184 -18.49 19.89 -1.00
CA SER A 184 -18.61 20.90 0.06
C SER A 184 -17.27 21.12 0.79
N PRO A 185 -16.25 21.68 0.10
CA PRO A 185 -14.93 21.86 0.68
C PRO A 185 -14.95 22.80 1.91
N GLU A 186 -14.20 22.44 2.94
CA GLU A 186 -14.11 23.19 4.19
C GLU A 186 -13.29 24.48 4.00
N GLN A 187 -13.80 25.61 4.52
CA GLN A 187 -13.02 26.85 4.55
C GLN A 187 -12.08 26.86 5.76
N ILE A 188 -10.79 27.06 5.52
CA ILE A 188 -9.73 27.04 6.53
C ILE A 188 -8.98 28.37 6.58
N VAL A 189 -8.44 28.71 7.76
CA VAL A 189 -7.53 29.86 7.95
C VAL A 189 -6.10 29.36 7.77
N LEU A 190 -5.42 29.82 6.73
CA LEU A 190 -4.05 29.42 6.39
C LEU A 190 -2.99 30.31 7.05
N SER A 191 -3.32 31.59 7.27
CA SER A 191 -2.44 32.52 7.98
C SER A 191 -3.24 33.67 8.57
N GLN A 192 -2.77 34.19 9.69
CA GLN A 192 -3.38 35.33 10.38
C GLN A 192 -2.29 36.27 10.89
N LYS A 193 -2.48 37.57 10.64
CA LYS A 193 -1.65 38.63 11.24
C LYS A 193 -2.53 39.74 11.77
N THR A 194 -2.26 40.20 12.99
CA THR A 194 -2.94 41.36 13.57
C THR A 194 -1.96 42.51 13.72
N VAL A 195 -2.40 43.68 13.27
CA VAL A 195 -1.64 44.93 13.31
C VAL A 195 -2.43 45.95 14.12
N VAL A 196 -1.72 46.70 14.96
CA VAL A 196 -2.32 47.65 15.91
C VAL A 196 -1.97 49.07 15.50
N ASN A 197 -2.96 49.90 15.24
CA ASN A 197 -2.77 51.35 15.20
C ASN A 197 -3.18 51.95 16.54
N ALA A 198 -2.18 52.28 17.36
CA ALA A 198 -2.38 52.99 18.63
C ALA A 198 -2.42 54.52 18.46
N GLY A 199 -2.19 55.03 17.26
CA GLY A 199 -2.21 56.46 16.95
C GLY A 199 -3.62 57.00 16.72
N SER A 200 -3.74 58.33 16.82
CA SER A 200 -4.97 59.10 16.60
C SER A 200 -5.30 59.35 15.13
N TYR A 201 -4.43 58.93 14.21
CA TYR A 201 -4.56 59.19 12.78
C TYR A 201 -4.69 57.87 12.02
N HIS A 202 -5.40 57.91 10.89
CA HIS A 202 -5.44 56.82 9.94
C HIS A 202 -4.04 56.63 9.34
N THR A 203 -3.61 55.38 9.20
CA THR A 203 -2.36 55.03 8.52
C THR A 203 -2.57 53.82 7.64
N THR A 204 -1.56 53.47 6.87
CA THR A 204 -1.51 52.25 6.05
C THR A 204 -0.23 51.49 6.33
N GLU A 205 -0.29 50.17 6.27
CA GLU A 205 0.89 49.33 6.44
C GLU A 205 0.94 48.27 5.33
N SER A 206 2.12 48.05 4.77
CA SER A 206 2.38 46.95 3.84
C SER A 206 2.74 45.71 4.64
N LEU A 207 2.00 44.63 4.41
CA LEU A 207 2.19 43.35 5.06
C LEU A 207 2.60 42.29 4.04
N SER A 208 3.69 41.61 4.37
CA SER A 208 4.07 40.33 3.80
C SER A 208 3.54 39.22 4.71
N MET A 209 2.74 38.32 4.16
CA MET A 209 2.17 37.17 4.88
C MET A 209 2.51 35.88 4.15
N ASN A 210 3.17 34.97 4.87
CA ASN A 210 3.44 33.61 4.40
C ASN A 210 2.34 32.67 4.90
N PHE A 211 2.01 31.69 4.06
CA PHE A 211 1.15 30.57 4.43
C PHE A 211 1.60 29.31 3.70
N GLU A 212 1.35 28.17 4.33
CA GLU A 212 1.72 26.84 3.83
C GLU A 212 0.46 26.10 3.39
N ASP A 213 0.55 25.45 2.23
CA ASP A 213 -0.45 24.48 1.77
C ASP A 213 0.12 23.07 1.91
N ASP A 214 -0.34 22.37 2.94
CA ASP A 214 -0.01 20.97 3.18
C ASP A 214 -0.87 20.07 2.29
N LYS A 215 -0.22 19.46 1.31
CA LYS A 215 -0.82 18.53 0.36
C LYS A 215 -0.59 17.11 0.83
N THR A 216 -1.65 16.30 0.82
CA THR A 216 -1.56 14.87 1.13
C THR A 216 -1.97 14.04 -0.07
N ARG A 217 -1.35 12.85 -0.19
CA ARG A 217 -1.56 11.92 -1.30
C ARG A 217 -1.55 10.51 -0.78
N GLU A 218 -2.52 9.72 -1.21
CA GLU A 218 -2.65 8.31 -0.84
C GLU A 218 -3.09 7.47 -2.04
N TRP A 219 -2.55 6.25 -2.15
CA TRP A 219 -3.06 5.22 -3.04
C TRP A 219 -3.54 4.04 -2.19
N SER A 220 -4.85 3.88 -2.12
CA SER A 220 -5.51 2.73 -1.50
C SER A 220 -5.59 1.56 -2.47
N PHE A 221 -5.95 0.35 -2.00
CA PHE A 221 -6.11 -0.86 -2.82
C PHE A 221 -7.51 -1.43 -2.59
N THR A 222 -8.21 -1.82 -3.66
CA THR A 222 -9.64 -2.20 -3.59
C THR A 222 -9.94 -3.62 -4.07
N SER A 223 -8.98 -4.35 -4.65
CA SER A 223 -9.23 -5.67 -5.25
C SER A 223 -8.10 -6.68 -5.05
N GLY A 224 -8.44 -7.92 -4.67
CA GLY A 224 -7.66 -9.14 -4.93
C GLY A 224 -6.25 -9.26 -4.32
N PHE A 225 -5.85 -8.30 -3.50
CA PHE A 225 -4.52 -8.23 -2.91
C PHE A 225 -4.59 -7.60 -1.52
N GLU A 226 -4.05 -8.28 -0.52
CA GLU A 226 -3.89 -7.73 0.83
C GLU A 226 -2.49 -7.14 0.97
N VAL A 227 -2.43 -5.83 1.24
CA VAL A 227 -1.20 -5.14 1.58
C VAL A 227 -1.04 -5.20 3.09
N HIS A 228 0.11 -5.66 3.57
CA HIS A 228 0.35 -5.78 5.01
C HIS A 228 0.42 -4.39 5.66
N ALA A 229 -0.37 -4.21 6.72
CA ALA A 229 -0.33 -2.99 7.53
C ALA A 229 1.08 -2.72 8.08
N GLY A 230 1.50 -1.45 8.04
CA GLY A 230 2.81 -1.03 8.54
C GLY A 230 4.00 -1.31 7.60
N ILE A 231 3.78 -1.99 6.47
CA ILE A 231 4.82 -2.18 5.46
C ILE A 231 4.89 -0.96 4.52
N ASN A 232 6.11 -0.60 4.12
CA ASN A 232 6.36 0.52 3.22
C ASN A 232 5.84 0.22 1.81
N ILE A 233 5.19 1.22 1.20
CA ILE A 233 4.82 1.24 -0.21
C ILE A 233 5.57 2.39 -0.86
N THR A 234 6.37 2.09 -1.87
CA THR A 234 6.95 3.07 -2.79
C THR A 234 6.06 3.18 -4.01
N VAL A 235 5.58 4.39 -4.33
CA VAL A 235 4.76 4.68 -5.50
C VAL A 235 5.54 5.51 -6.49
N THR A 236 5.66 5.02 -7.72
CA THR A 236 6.19 5.76 -8.88
C THR A 236 5.06 6.04 -9.86
N ALA A 237 4.58 7.28 -9.91
CA ALA A 237 3.44 7.70 -10.72
C ALA A 237 3.50 9.18 -11.10
N GLU A 238 2.81 9.55 -12.18
CA GLU A 238 2.41 10.93 -12.43
C GLU A 238 1.42 11.39 -11.35
N LEU A 239 1.45 12.68 -11.03
CA LEU A 239 0.65 13.24 -9.96
C LEU A 239 -0.56 13.98 -10.53
N PRO A 240 -1.79 13.62 -10.12
CA PRO A 240 -2.96 14.42 -10.43
C PRO A 240 -2.83 15.85 -9.91
N ILE A 241 -3.14 16.82 -10.77
CA ILE A 241 -3.20 18.25 -10.48
C ILE A 241 -4.65 18.69 -10.59
N PHE A 242 -5.17 19.34 -9.55
CA PHE A 242 -6.52 19.89 -9.51
C PHE A 242 -6.51 21.25 -8.79
N GLY A 243 -7.58 22.04 -8.94
CA GLY A 243 -7.76 23.30 -8.20
C GLY A 243 -6.93 24.50 -8.70
N ASN A 244 -6.36 24.43 -9.91
CA ASN A 244 -5.43 25.45 -10.45
C ASN A 244 -6.03 26.45 -11.46
N SER A 245 -7.30 26.30 -11.87
CA SER A 245 -7.91 27.15 -12.90
C SER A 245 -9.22 27.81 -12.45
N SER A 246 -9.47 29.01 -12.97
CA SER A 246 -10.70 29.77 -12.81
C SER A 246 -11.92 29.16 -13.54
N SER A 247 -11.74 28.04 -14.24
CA SER A 247 -12.78 27.20 -14.84
C SER A 247 -12.64 25.77 -14.30
N SER A 248 -12.96 25.63 -13.01
CA SER A 248 -12.97 24.39 -12.24
C SER A 248 -13.74 23.27 -12.94
N THR A 249 -13.07 22.18 -13.34
CA THR A 249 -13.62 20.79 -13.35
C THR A 249 -12.67 19.73 -13.93
N GLU A 250 -11.53 20.08 -14.54
CA GLU A 250 -10.65 19.09 -15.17
C GLU A 250 -9.41 18.80 -14.30
N VAL A 251 -9.11 17.52 -14.08
CA VAL A 251 -7.85 17.05 -13.49
C VAL A 251 -6.85 16.80 -14.60
N GLU A 252 -5.64 17.31 -14.44
CA GLU A 252 -4.51 17.04 -15.35
C GLU A 252 -3.44 16.19 -14.66
N LEU A 253 -2.57 15.55 -15.45
CA LEU A 253 -1.41 14.83 -14.92
C LEU A 253 -0.16 15.73 -14.98
N GLY A 254 0.48 15.87 -13.83
CA GLY A 254 1.74 16.58 -13.67
C GLY A 254 2.97 15.71 -13.91
N ALA A 255 4.10 16.14 -13.35
CA ALA A 255 5.33 15.38 -13.41
C ALA A 255 5.24 14.05 -12.64
N SER A 256 6.00 13.04 -13.11
CA SER A 256 6.20 11.79 -12.38
C SER A 256 6.99 12.03 -11.10
N CYS A 257 6.56 11.44 -10.00
CA CYS A 257 7.32 11.36 -8.76
C CYS A 257 7.54 9.90 -8.33
N SER A 258 8.58 9.68 -7.52
CA SER A 258 8.76 8.46 -6.74
C SER A 258 8.68 8.85 -5.27
N THR A 259 7.70 8.32 -4.54
CA THR A 259 7.46 8.62 -3.13
C THR A 259 7.22 7.36 -2.32
N SER A 260 7.41 7.40 -1.00
CA SER A 260 7.16 6.28 -0.11
C SER A 260 6.35 6.67 1.12
N TYR A 261 5.46 5.78 1.54
CA TYR A 261 4.67 5.89 2.77
C TYR A 261 4.33 4.49 3.31
N THR A 262 3.98 4.36 4.58
CA THR A 262 3.53 3.07 5.14
C THR A 262 2.08 2.82 4.77
N HIS A 263 1.68 1.56 4.50
CA HIS A 263 0.28 1.24 4.24
C HIS A 263 -0.65 1.73 5.37
N GLY A 264 -1.70 2.48 5.00
CA GLY A 264 -2.59 3.19 5.94
C GLY A 264 -2.08 4.58 6.37
N GLY A 265 -0.93 5.02 5.85
CA GLY A 265 -0.41 6.38 5.95
C GLY A 265 -0.59 7.15 4.65
N VAL A 266 -0.13 8.40 4.66
CA VAL A 266 -0.20 9.31 3.50
C VAL A 266 1.19 9.85 3.17
N TYR A 267 1.40 10.23 1.92
CA TYR A 267 2.54 11.05 1.54
C TYR A 267 2.19 12.53 1.66
N GLU A 268 3.02 13.29 2.37
CA GLU A 268 2.79 14.71 2.64
C GLU A 268 3.87 15.58 1.98
N THR A 269 3.45 16.70 1.42
CA THR A 269 4.33 17.77 0.92
C THR A 269 3.76 19.11 1.32
N SER A 270 4.60 20.09 1.59
CA SER A 270 4.14 21.46 1.89
C SER A 270 4.71 22.45 0.89
N GLU A 271 3.88 23.38 0.41
CA GLU A 271 4.30 24.49 -0.43
C GLU A 271 4.03 25.82 0.29
N THR A 272 5.08 26.61 0.50
CA THR A 272 4.95 27.95 1.10
C THR A 272 4.68 29.00 0.03
N THR A 273 3.64 29.82 0.23
CA THR A 273 3.32 30.97 -0.61
C THR A 273 3.39 32.28 0.19
N THR A 274 3.89 33.34 -0.45
CA THR A 274 3.94 34.69 0.12
C THR A 274 2.91 35.59 -0.57
N LYS A 275 2.08 36.28 0.22
CA LYS A 275 1.14 37.30 -0.26
C LYS A 275 1.48 38.66 0.32
N GLU A 276 1.70 39.62 -0.57
CA GLU A 276 1.90 41.03 -0.23
C GLU A 276 0.58 41.79 -0.31
N LEU A 277 0.25 42.57 0.71
CA LEU A 277 -0.96 43.36 0.76
C LEU A 277 -0.79 44.65 1.58
N THR A 278 -1.46 45.72 1.17
CA THR A 278 -1.52 46.97 1.94
C THR A 278 -2.83 47.01 2.72
N VAL A 279 -2.72 47.16 4.05
CA VAL A 279 -3.90 47.34 4.92
C VAL A 279 -4.09 48.77 5.34
N ASN A 280 -5.37 49.18 5.35
CA ASN A 280 -5.79 50.42 6.00
C ASN A 280 -5.93 50.18 7.50
N LEU A 281 -5.31 51.05 8.30
CA LEU A 281 -5.31 50.99 9.76
C LEU A 281 -6.02 52.23 10.33
N PRO A 282 -7.33 52.16 10.64
CA PRO A 282 -8.04 53.25 11.29
C PRO A 282 -7.40 53.64 12.64
N ALA A 283 -7.54 54.90 13.04
CA ALA A 283 -7.06 55.36 14.34
C ALA A 283 -7.60 54.48 15.48
N TYR A 284 -6.75 54.13 16.45
CA TYR A 284 -7.12 53.32 17.61
C TYR A 284 -7.83 52.00 17.29
N ASN A 285 -7.41 51.28 16.24
CA ASN A 285 -7.98 49.98 15.87
C ASN A 285 -6.92 48.88 15.82
N ASN A 286 -7.37 47.66 16.06
CA ASN A 286 -6.69 46.43 15.71
C ASN A 286 -7.26 45.96 14.37
N VAL A 287 -6.39 45.66 13.42
CA VAL A 287 -6.76 45.10 12.12
C VAL A 287 -6.16 43.71 12.01
N SER A 288 -7.03 42.70 11.93
CA SER A 288 -6.65 41.31 11.71
C SER A 288 -6.87 40.96 10.24
N VAL A 289 -5.80 40.51 9.60
CA VAL A 289 -5.79 39.99 8.24
C VAL A 289 -5.75 38.47 8.31
N PHE A 290 -6.63 37.83 7.55
CA PHE A 290 -6.72 36.39 7.42
C PHE A 290 -6.51 36.01 5.95
N ILE A 291 -5.63 35.04 5.71
CA ILE A 291 -5.58 34.32 4.45
C ILE A 291 -6.44 33.07 4.63
N LEU A 292 -7.50 32.98 3.84
CA LEU A 292 -8.46 31.87 3.86
C LEU A 292 -8.24 31.01 2.63
N GLY A 293 -8.42 29.70 2.74
CA GLY A 293 -8.45 28.77 1.62
C GLY A 293 -9.62 27.80 1.75
N LYS A 294 -9.90 27.05 0.69
CA LYS A 294 -10.83 25.92 0.70
C LYS A 294 -10.03 24.62 0.62
N ARG A 295 -10.19 23.73 1.60
CA ARG A 295 -9.56 22.41 1.57
C ARG A 295 -10.41 21.49 0.69
N GLU A 296 -9.84 21.05 -0.43
CA GLU A 296 -10.48 20.19 -1.41
C GLU A 296 -9.88 18.78 -1.38
N THR A 297 -10.74 17.79 -1.61
CA THR A 297 -10.34 16.39 -1.79
C THR A 297 -10.70 15.94 -3.21
N CYS A 298 -9.75 15.28 -3.86
CA CYS A 298 -9.92 14.67 -5.18
C CYS A 298 -9.70 13.16 -5.07
N ASN A 299 -10.72 12.39 -5.41
CA ASN A 299 -10.65 10.93 -5.44
C ASN A 299 -10.67 10.44 -6.88
N ILE A 300 -9.68 9.66 -7.28
CA ILE A 300 -9.54 9.18 -8.66
C ILE A 300 -9.26 7.68 -8.65
N PRO A 301 -10.12 6.86 -9.28
CA PRO A 301 -9.82 5.45 -9.46
C PRO A 301 -8.53 5.29 -10.26
N TYR A 302 -7.73 4.28 -9.95
CA TYR A 302 -6.53 3.95 -10.70
C TYR A 302 -6.37 2.45 -10.92
N ARG A 303 -5.54 2.12 -11.91
CA ARG A 303 -4.99 0.77 -12.10
C ARG A 303 -3.48 0.82 -12.25
N GLY A 304 -2.76 -0.13 -11.66
CA GLY A 304 -1.30 -0.14 -11.64
C GLY A 304 -0.68 -1.54 -11.68
N THR A 305 0.63 -1.58 -11.48
CA THR A 305 1.42 -2.80 -11.30
C THR A 305 2.05 -2.76 -9.92
N LEU A 306 1.85 -3.83 -9.15
CA LEU A 306 2.42 -3.97 -7.81
C LEU A 306 3.52 -5.02 -7.83
N LYS A 307 4.70 -4.66 -7.37
CA LYS A 307 5.78 -5.59 -7.06
C LYS A 307 5.88 -5.75 -5.55
N VAL A 308 5.87 -7.00 -5.11
CA VAL A 308 6.10 -7.42 -3.72
C VAL A 308 7.55 -7.82 -3.60
N VAL A 309 8.28 -7.19 -2.69
CA VAL A 309 9.68 -7.51 -2.39
C VAL A 309 9.72 -8.20 -1.03
N PHE A 310 10.39 -9.34 -0.96
CA PHE A 310 10.54 -10.11 0.28
C PHE A 310 11.91 -9.85 0.91
N THR A 311 12.01 -10.06 2.22
CA THR A 311 13.25 -9.82 2.99
C THR A 311 14.41 -10.73 2.59
N ASN A 312 14.13 -11.85 1.94
CA ASN A 312 15.14 -12.76 1.39
C ASN A 312 15.66 -12.33 0.00
N GLY A 313 15.18 -11.21 -0.55
CA GLY A 313 15.55 -10.68 -1.87
C GLY A 313 14.69 -11.18 -3.03
N ASP A 314 13.79 -12.14 -2.79
CA ASP A 314 12.82 -12.56 -3.80
C ASP A 314 11.83 -11.44 -4.11
N SER A 315 11.24 -11.48 -5.30
CA SER A 315 10.13 -10.60 -5.63
C SER A 315 9.11 -11.25 -6.57
N TYR A 316 7.91 -10.71 -6.54
CA TYR A 316 6.81 -11.09 -7.43
C TYR A 316 6.07 -9.85 -7.91
N THR A 317 5.62 -9.86 -9.18
CA THR A 317 4.89 -8.74 -9.77
C THR A 317 3.48 -9.17 -10.17
N GLN A 318 2.49 -8.40 -9.72
CA GLN A 318 1.10 -8.50 -10.13
C GLN A 318 0.72 -7.26 -10.95
N SER A 319 0.37 -7.47 -12.21
CA SER A 319 -0.23 -6.42 -13.04
C SER A 319 -1.72 -6.30 -12.77
N GLY A 320 -2.22 -5.07 -12.89
CA GLY A 320 -3.65 -4.80 -12.86
C GLY A 320 -4.28 -4.68 -11.49
N VAL A 321 -3.50 -4.28 -10.49
CA VAL A 321 -4.05 -3.91 -9.20
C VAL A 321 -4.87 -2.63 -9.34
N GLU A 322 -6.00 -2.55 -8.64
CA GLU A 322 -6.93 -1.42 -8.71
C GLU A 322 -7.12 -0.80 -7.33
N GLY A 323 -7.38 0.50 -7.31
CA GLY A 323 -7.47 1.27 -6.07
C GLY A 323 -7.99 2.68 -6.29
N MET A 324 -8.05 3.44 -5.19
CA MET A 324 -8.40 4.86 -5.21
C MET A 324 -7.19 5.70 -4.83
N TYR A 325 -6.86 6.66 -5.69
CA TYR A 325 -5.99 7.77 -5.33
C TYR A 325 -6.81 8.83 -4.61
N THR A 326 -6.31 9.32 -3.47
CA THR A 326 -6.89 10.42 -2.70
C THR A 326 -5.86 11.53 -2.58
N GLY A 327 -6.16 12.69 -3.15
CA GLY A 327 -5.35 13.90 -2.99
C GLY A 327 -6.10 14.96 -2.19
N VAL A 328 -5.43 15.62 -1.24
CA VAL A 328 -5.98 16.76 -0.49
C VAL A 328 -5.03 17.95 -0.65
N GLN A 329 -5.60 19.13 -0.93
CA GLN A 329 -4.85 20.40 -1.00
C GLN A 329 -5.78 21.60 -0.76
N SER A 330 -5.22 22.79 -0.57
CA SER A 330 -5.98 24.03 -0.41
C SER A 330 -6.07 24.80 -1.73
N THR A 331 -7.24 25.33 -2.04
CA THR A 331 -7.51 26.15 -3.24
C THR A 331 -8.16 27.47 -2.85
N SER A 332 -8.48 28.32 -3.84
CA SER A 332 -9.34 29.50 -3.67
C SER A 332 -8.85 30.47 -2.58
N PHE A 333 -7.56 30.86 -2.63
CA PHE A 333 -6.95 31.69 -1.60
C PHE A 333 -7.51 33.12 -1.56
N GLU A 334 -8.29 33.43 -0.53
CA GLU A 334 -8.95 34.71 -0.31
C GLU A 334 -8.32 35.48 0.86
N THR A 335 -8.46 36.81 0.85
CA THR A 335 -8.04 37.64 1.98
C THR A 335 -9.27 38.25 2.65
N SER A 336 -9.40 38.04 3.95
CA SER A 336 -10.42 38.66 4.79
C SER A 336 -9.77 39.61 5.79
N ILE A 337 -10.30 40.82 5.92
CA ILE A 337 -9.79 41.85 6.84
C ILE A 337 -10.89 42.19 7.85
N LYS A 338 -10.57 42.11 9.14
CA LYS A 338 -11.49 42.50 10.23
C LYS A 338 -10.85 43.61 11.06
N SER A 339 -11.57 44.70 11.28
CA SER A 339 -11.12 45.81 12.12
C SER A 339 -11.95 45.87 13.41
N THR A 340 -11.29 46.10 14.54
CA THR A 340 -11.92 46.21 15.85
C THR A 340 -11.33 47.38 16.65
N PRO A 341 -12.14 48.21 17.33
CA PRO A 341 -11.62 49.31 18.14
C PRO A 341 -10.78 48.84 19.33
N ASN A 342 -9.70 49.57 19.61
CA ASN A 342 -8.85 49.35 20.78
C ASN A 342 -9.60 49.87 22.01
N LYS A 343 -10.22 48.97 22.78
CA LYS A 343 -10.96 49.33 24.02
C LYS A 343 -10.06 49.83 25.18
N GLY A 344 -8.84 50.30 24.89
CA GLY A 344 -7.82 50.68 25.87
C GLY A 344 -7.69 52.17 26.20
N ILE A 345 -8.44 53.08 25.55
CA ILE A 345 -8.30 54.52 25.83
C ILE A 345 -9.65 55.08 26.31
N LYS A 346 -9.81 55.18 27.63
CA LYS A 346 -10.74 56.13 28.23
C LYS A 346 -10.22 57.54 27.94
N THR A 347 -10.80 58.23 26.97
CA THR A 347 -10.59 59.68 26.82
C THR A 347 -11.14 60.39 28.05
N VAL A 348 -10.27 60.74 29.00
CA VAL A 348 -10.59 61.77 30.01
C VAL A 348 -10.44 63.11 29.32
N SER A 349 -11.55 63.69 28.85
CA SER A 349 -11.55 65.08 28.38
C SER A 349 -11.54 66.00 29.60
N THR A 350 -10.39 66.56 29.97
CA THR A 350 -10.34 67.71 30.88
C THR A 350 -10.71 68.97 30.09
N PHE A 351 -11.98 69.39 30.17
CA PHE A 351 -12.37 70.75 29.80
C PHE A 351 -12.06 71.68 30.97
N SER A 352 -11.04 72.53 30.81
CA SER A 352 -10.74 73.62 31.73
C SER A 352 -11.60 74.83 31.33
N ILE A 353 -12.55 75.21 32.18
CA ILE A 353 -13.46 76.34 31.96
C ILE A 353 -12.79 77.62 32.50
N TRP A 354 -12.52 78.58 31.61
CA TRP A 354 -12.28 79.98 32.00
C TRP A 354 -13.58 80.76 31.78
N ILE A 355 -14.23 81.21 32.86
CA ILE A 355 -15.36 82.14 32.83
C ILE A 355 -14.80 83.57 32.90
N THR A 356 -15.01 84.36 31.85
CA THR A 356 -14.89 85.83 31.89
C THR A 356 -16.29 86.40 31.91
N ILE A 357 -16.64 87.09 33.00
CA ILE A 357 -17.92 87.75 33.22
C ILE A 357 -17.95 89.05 32.40
N LEU A 358 -18.95 89.21 31.53
CA LEU A 358 -19.33 90.51 30.97
C LEU A 358 -20.79 90.82 31.35
N PHE A 359 -20.96 91.93 32.06
CA PHE A 359 -22.25 92.52 32.45
C PHE A 359 -23.04 92.99 31.22
N LEU A 360 -24.36 92.80 31.23
CA LEU A 360 -25.27 93.70 30.53
C LEU A 360 -26.50 94.01 31.40
N ASN A 361 -26.64 95.29 31.72
CA ASN A 361 -27.80 95.94 32.31
C ASN A 361 -29.03 95.81 31.41
N PHE A 362 -30.21 95.55 31.99
CA PHE A 362 -31.44 96.15 31.49
C PHE A 362 -32.39 96.51 32.64
N HIS A 363 -32.64 97.81 32.76
CA HIS A 363 -33.76 98.40 33.48
C HIS A 363 -35.09 97.99 32.84
N MET A 364 -36.13 97.75 33.64
CA MET A 364 -37.30 98.65 33.71
C MET A 364 -38.28 98.23 34.81
N ASN A 365 -38.76 99.27 35.49
CA ASN A 365 -39.75 99.34 36.55
C ASN A 365 -41.18 98.93 36.12
N ILE A 366 -42.06 99.01 37.14
CA ILE A 366 -43.50 99.36 37.12
C ILE A 366 -44.39 98.11 37.38
N PHE A 367 -45.24 98.00 38.42
CA PHE A 367 -45.73 98.88 39.48
C PHE A 367 -45.97 98.06 40.76
#